data_AF-A0A7S2ZBA5-F1
#
_entry.id   AF-A0A7S2ZBA5-F1
#
_cell.length_a   1.000
_cell.length_b   1.000
_cell.length_c   1.000
_cell.angle_alpha   90.00
_cell.angle_beta   90.00
_cell.angle_gamma   90.00
#
_symmetry.space_group_name_H-M   'P 1'
#
loop_
_entity.id
_entity.type
_entity.pdbx_description
1 polymer ?
#
loop_
_entity_poly.entity_id
_entity_poly.type
_entity_poly.pdbx_seq_one_letter_code
_entity_poly.pdbx_strand_id
1 'polypeptide(L)'
;MDRRWMVRGEDGGRWDRGIGGGSGPFAEGSGRMSWSGFVNNVGEWEGRRVLYNGNGVELLDVSTSARVERVDDPEGVRWRTEAYREGGEVDIEDVEWTRRDVDLYGAAVESGSYSLGPSAIFGENFKIDQGAVASDVRVCASYAYDWEGKLSGLIVARERRTNVVQRAIEPSAWNSSAALFDYYLGTWEGSGIITHRQSGRSIDVSSRIRLNFNLNGNLHQVSSLSVIGGQHREVQSTAARDGSILLFANAGVQMFLLPGGVSIASPIIITRGEPFVVELAFLVRPDERIRIARCYNADGAWMNTVFLQERRVASLNR
;
A
#
# COMPACT_ATOMS: atom_id res chain seq x y z
N MET A 1 5.87 -5.62 -11.69
CA MET A 1 5.46 -6.58 -10.64
C MET A 1 4.56 -7.63 -11.26
N ASP A 2 4.94 -8.92 -11.18
CA ASP A 2 4.25 -10.01 -11.90
C ASP A 2 3.08 -10.58 -11.08
N ARG A 3 2.11 -11.11 -11.83
CA ARG A 3 0.73 -11.53 -11.55
C ARG A 3 0.58 -12.75 -10.62
N ARG A 4 1.62 -13.08 -9.84
CA ARG A 4 1.79 -14.38 -9.17
C ARG A 4 1.97 -14.31 -7.65
N TRP A 5 1.57 -13.22 -7.00
CA TRP A 5 1.54 -13.11 -5.52
C TRP A 5 0.35 -13.81 -4.86
N MET A 6 -0.54 -14.44 -5.64
CA MET A 6 -1.71 -15.15 -5.10
C MET A 6 -1.31 -16.49 -4.47
N VAL A 7 -1.53 -16.63 -3.16
CA VAL A 7 -1.50 -17.93 -2.49
C VAL A 7 -2.81 -18.66 -2.84
N ARG A 8 -2.71 -19.80 -3.53
CA ARG A 8 -3.86 -20.70 -3.71
C ARG A 8 -4.09 -21.44 -2.39
N GLY A 9 -5.32 -21.38 -1.86
CA GLY A 9 -5.76 -22.37 -0.89
C GLY A 9 -6.17 -23.63 -1.65
N GLU A 10 -5.39 -24.70 -1.53
CA GLU A 10 -5.83 -26.03 -1.95
C GLU A 10 -6.35 -26.78 -0.72
N ASP A 11 -7.63 -27.14 -0.81
CA ASP A 11 -8.30 -28.35 -0.33
C ASP A 11 -8.17 -28.79 1.15
N GLY A 12 -9.29 -28.67 1.87
CA GLY A 12 -9.92 -29.80 2.60
C GLY A 12 -9.16 -30.55 3.70
N GLY A 13 -8.00 -30.07 4.16
CA GLY A 13 -7.17 -30.77 5.16
C GLY A 13 -7.31 -30.21 6.58
N ARG A 14 -7.80 -31.05 7.49
CA ARG A 14 -7.89 -30.87 8.95
C ARG A 14 -6.56 -30.39 9.55
N TRP A 15 -6.54 -29.19 10.15
CA TRP A 15 -5.42 -28.73 10.99
C TRP A 15 -5.61 -29.24 12.42
N ASP A 16 -5.07 -30.43 12.71
CA ASP A 16 -4.89 -30.88 14.09
C ASP A 16 -3.54 -30.42 14.66
N ARG A 17 -3.53 -30.30 15.99
CA ARG A 17 -2.60 -29.59 16.89
C ARG A 17 -1.12 -30.01 16.77
N GLY A 18 -0.20 -29.08 17.02
CA GLY A 18 1.21 -29.40 17.24
C GLY A 18 2.16 -28.20 17.42
N ILE A 19 2.14 -27.65 18.64
CA ILE A 19 3.13 -26.83 19.38
C ILE A 19 4.52 -26.62 18.75
N GLY A 20 5.01 -25.38 18.80
CA GLY A 20 6.45 -25.05 18.76
C GLY A 20 6.70 -23.54 18.87
N GLY A 21 6.87 -23.05 20.10
CA GLY A 21 7.05 -21.63 20.41
C GLY A 21 8.30 -21.00 19.81
N GLY A 22 8.12 -19.84 19.20
CA GLY A 22 9.16 -18.89 18.83
C GLY A 22 8.60 -17.48 18.99
N SER A 23 9.04 -16.76 20.02
CA SER A 23 8.66 -15.38 20.30
C SER A 23 9.34 -14.43 19.29
N GLY A 24 8.74 -14.30 18.12
CA GLY A 24 8.85 -13.09 17.29
C GLY A 24 7.81 -12.05 17.73
N PRO A 25 7.94 -10.77 17.36
CA PRO A 25 7.05 -9.68 17.80
C PRO A 25 5.60 -9.79 17.29
N PHE A 26 5.22 -10.91 16.65
CA PHE A 26 3.91 -11.12 16.05
C PHE A 26 3.22 -12.43 16.48
N ALA A 27 3.61 -13.03 17.62
CA ALA A 27 2.99 -14.26 18.10
C ALA A 27 1.79 -14.01 19.06
N GLU A 28 0.70 -14.71 18.73
CA GLU A 28 -0.52 -15.02 19.50
C GLU A 28 -1.71 -14.05 19.44
N GLY A 29 -2.77 -14.51 18.75
CA GLY A 29 -4.12 -13.95 18.82
C GLY A 29 -4.94 -14.29 17.58
N SER A 30 -5.75 -15.35 17.64
CA SER A 30 -6.70 -15.76 16.59
C SER A 30 -7.93 -14.85 16.47
N GLY A 31 -7.77 -13.54 16.71
CA GLY A 31 -8.82 -12.52 16.60
C GLY A 31 -8.41 -11.36 15.70
N ARG A 32 -9.12 -11.20 14.57
CA ARG A 32 -9.40 -9.93 13.84
C ARG A 32 -8.34 -8.81 13.96
N MET A 33 -7.11 -9.03 13.49
CA MET A 33 -6.06 -7.99 13.43
C MET A 33 -6.49 -6.74 12.61
N SER A 34 -7.48 -6.88 11.73
CA SER A 34 -7.94 -5.80 10.84
C SER A 34 -8.57 -4.63 11.60
N TRP A 35 -9.51 -4.88 12.51
CA TRP A 35 -10.20 -3.77 13.18
C TRP A 35 -9.31 -2.98 14.13
N SER A 36 -8.59 -3.66 15.04
CA SER A 36 -7.72 -2.99 16.00
C SER A 36 -6.61 -2.20 15.31
N GLY A 37 -6.03 -2.76 14.25
CA GLY A 37 -5.06 -2.06 13.40
C GLY A 37 -5.65 -0.80 12.78
N PHE A 38 -6.84 -0.88 12.17
CA PHE A 38 -7.47 0.27 11.54
C PHE A 38 -7.75 1.41 12.53
N VAL A 39 -8.18 1.07 13.74
CA VAL A 39 -8.50 2.03 14.81
C VAL A 39 -7.26 2.80 15.31
N ASN A 40 -6.04 2.30 15.09
CA ASN A 40 -4.82 3.04 15.42
C ASN A 40 -4.64 4.34 14.60
N ASN A 41 -5.49 4.56 13.59
CA ASN A 41 -5.57 5.83 12.86
C ASN A 41 -6.31 6.94 13.63
N VAL A 42 -7.01 6.64 14.74
CA VAL A 42 -7.74 7.63 15.56
C VAL A 42 -6.81 8.75 16.04
N GLY A 43 -7.26 9.98 15.86
CA GLY A 43 -6.53 11.19 16.19
C GLY A 43 -6.65 12.28 15.13
N GLU A 44 -5.85 13.32 15.31
CA GLU A 44 -5.78 14.46 14.41
C GLU A 44 -4.50 14.42 13.59
N TRP A 45 -4.65 14.70 12.30
CA TRP A 45 -3.62 14.60 11.29
C TRP A 45 -3.60 15.87 10.45
N GLU A 46 -2.43 16.39 10.17
CA GLU A 46 -2.21 17.55 9.31
C GLU A 46 -1.33 17.15 8.13
N GLY A 47 -1.59 17.70 6.96
CA GLY A 47 -0.83 17.29 5.79
C GLY A 47 -1.09 18.10 4.54
N ARG A 48 -0.75 17.44 3.43
CA ARG A 48 -1.08 17.89 2.08
C ARG A 48 -1.73 16.74 1.32
N ARG A 49 -2.75 17.06 0.54
CA ARG A 49 -3.44 16.15 -0.37
C ARG A 49 -3.19 16.60 -1.79
N VAL A 50 -2.63 15.70 -2.59
CA VAL A 50 -2.31 15.93 -3.98
C VAL A 50 -3.19 15.04 -4.86
N LEU A 51 -3.83 15.65 -5.84
CA LEU A 51 -4.66 14.99 -6.83
C LEU A 51 -3.85 14.81 -8.11
N TYR A 52 -3.84 13.59 -8.64
CA TYR A 52 -3.23 13.28 -9.93
C TYR A 52 -4.26 12.67 -10.87
N ASN A 53 -4.11 12.91 -12.18
CA ASN A 53 -4.86 12.14 -13.17
C ASN A 53 -4.30 10.72 -13.32
N GLY A 54 -4.97 9.89 -14.14
CA GLY A 54 -4.55 8.52 -14.46
C GLY A 54 -3.15 8.35 -15.06
N ASN A 55 -2.56 9.43 -15.56
CA ASN A 55 -1.21 9.47 -16.12
C ASN A 55 -0.18 10.02 -15.12
N GLY A 56 -0.55 10.25 -13.85
CA GLY A 56 0.36 10.74 -12.82
C GLY A 56 0.70 12.23 -12.92
N VAL A 57 -0.05 13.01 -13.71
CA VAL A 57 0.10 14.48 -13.75
C VAL A 57 -0.66 15.09 -12.58
N GLU A 58 0.04 15.93 -11.82
CA GLU A 58 -0.54 16.68 -10.71
C GLU A 58 -1.59 17.68 -11.22
N LEU A 59 -2.76 17.68 -10.59
CA LEU A 59 -3.89 18.55 -10.90
C LEU A 59 -4.13 19.59 -9.80
N LEU A 60 -3.86 19.22 -8.55
CA LEU A 60 -4.14 20.03 -7.37
C LEU A 60 -3.29 19.58 -6.20
N ASP A 61 -2.72 20.52 -5.45
CA ASP A 61 -2.04 20.28 -4.18
C ASP A 61 -2.58 21.27 -3.14
N VAL A 62 -3.24 20.73 -2.10
CA VAL A 62 -3.89 21.52 -1.05
C VAL A 62 -3.46 21.04 0.34
N SER A 63 -3.36 21.98 1.29
CA SER A 63 -3.21 21.64 2.69
C SER A 63 -4.48 20.95 3.22
N THR A 64 -4.30 20.01 4.15
CA THR A 64 -5.40 19.26 4.75
C THR A 64 -5.25 19.13 6.26
N SER A 65 -6.40 19.05 6.93
CA SER A 65 -6.51 18.54 8.30
C SER A 65 -7.53 17.42 8.34
N ALA A 66 -7.16 16.27 8.90
CA ALA A 66 -8.02 15.12 9.07
C ALA A 66 -8.21 14.80 10.55
N ARG A 67 -9.46 14.53 10.93
CA ARG A 67 -9.85 14.11 12.26
C ARG A 67 -10.51 12.75 12.16
N VAL A 68 -9.94 11.80 12.90
CA VAL A 68 -10.38 10.41 12.93
C VAL A 68 -10.86 10.10 14.34
N GLU A 69 -12.15 9.85 14.51
CA GLU A 69 -12.80 9.67 15.82
C GLU A 69 -13.53 8.33 15.87
N ARG A 70 -13.63 7.74 17.06
CA ARG A 70 -14.45 6.55 17.26
C ARG A 70 -15.93 6.92 17.23
N VAL A 71 -16.74 6.00 16.71
CA VAL A 71 -18.19 6.04 16.76
C VAL A 71 -18.66 4.80 17.53
N ASP A 72 -19.53 4.99 18.52
CA ASP A 72 -19.89 3.93 19.46
C ASP A 72 -21.09 3.08 19.00
N ASP A 73 -21.95 3.61 18.11
CA ASP A 73 -23.15 2.90 17.63
C ASP A 73 -23.48 3.22 16.15
N PRO A 74 -23.22 2.29 15.21
CA PRO A 74 -22.46 1.04 15.38
C PRO A 74 -20.97 1.30 15.68
N GLU A 75 -20.27 0.31 16.26
CA GLU A 75 -18.82 0.39 16.48
C GLU A 75 -18.10 0.72 15.16
N GLY A 76 -17.49 1.91 15.11
CA GLY A 76 -16.99 2.49 13.89
C GLY A 76 -15.92 3.55 14.11
N VAL A 77 -15.42 4.06 12.99
CA VAL A 77 -14.51 5.22 12.93
C VAL A 77 -15.07 6.20 11.91
N ARG A 78 -15.21 7.46 12.31
CA ARG A 78 -15.52 8.58 11.42
C ARG A 78 -14.22 9.28 11.03
N TRP A 79 -14.00 9.44 9.74
CA TRP A 79 -12.87 10.15 9.17
C TRP A 79 -13.37 11.38 8.44
N ARG A 80 -13.11 12.54 9.05
CA ARG A 80 -13.43 13.85 8.48
C ARG A 80 -12.16 14.53 8.02
N THR A 81 -12.07 14.83 6.72
CA THR A 81 -10.94 15.56 6.13
C THR A 81 -11.42 16.91 5.61
N GLU A 82 -10.70 17.96 5.96
CA GLU A 82 -10.92 19.31 5.48
C GLU A 82 -9.73 19.68 4.58
N ALA A 83 -10.02 20.07 3.34
CA ALA A 83 -9.03 20.47 2.34
C ALA A 83 -9.19 21.95 2.00
N TYR A 84 -8.13 22.72 2.23
CA TYR A 84 -8.16 24.18 2.16
C TYR A 84 -7.73 24.64 0.76
N ARG A 85 -8.68 25.16 -0.02
CA ARG A 85 -8.46 25.68 -1.38
C ARG A 85 -8.03 27.14 -1.37
N GLU A 86 -7.48 27.58 -2.49
CA GLU A 86 -7.23 29.01 -2.73
C GLU A 86 -8.54 29.80 -2.66
N GLY A 87 -8.51 30.98 -2.04
CA GLY A 87 -9.70 31.81 -1.83
C GLY A 87 -10.50 31.49 -0.56
N GLY A 88 -10.06 30.53 0.25
CA GLY A 88 -10.65 30.22 1.55
C GLY A 88 -11.83 29.23 1.51
N GLU A 89 -12.10 28.63 0.35
CA GLU A 89 -13.04 27.50 0.24
C GLU A 89 -12.46 26.26 0.95
N VAL A 90 -13.32 25.51 1.62
CA VAL A 90 -12.95 24.29 2.35
C VAL A 90 -13.82 23.14 1.86
N ASP A 91 -13.18 22.16 1.21
CA ASP A 91 -13.85 20.91 0.87
C ASP A 91 -13.83 20.00 2.11
N ILE A 92 -15.01 19.48 2.48
CA ILE A 92 -15.15 18.55 3.59
C ILE A 92 -15.54 17.19 3.04
N GLU A 93 -14.72 16.19 3.34
CA GLU A 93 -15.00 14.79 3.11
C GLU A 93 -15.23 14.12 4.46
N ASP A 94 -16.38 13.50 4.67
CA ASP A 94 -16.75 12.84 5.92
C ASP A 94 -17.19 11.40 5.59
N VAL A 95 -16.43 10.42 6.06
CA VAL A 95 -16.63 9.00 5.76
C VAL A 95 -16.62 8.20 7.05
N GLU A 96 -17.60 7.33 7.23
CA GLU A 96 -17.66 6.40 8.35
C GLU A 96 -17.36 4.98 7.88
N TRP A 97 -16.54 4.28 8.67
CA TRP A 97 -16.25 2.87 8.50
C TRP A 97 -16.66 2.13 9.75
N THR A 98 -17.63 1.24 9.63
CA THR A 98 -17.95 0.34 10.73
C THR A 98 -16.90 -0.76 10.84
N ARG A 99 -16.81 -1.42 11.99
CA ARG A 99 -16.02 -2.64 12.14
C ARG A 99 -16.34 -3.68 11.08
N ARG A 100 -17.62 -3.83 10.75
CA ARG A 100 -18.09 -4.79 9.76
C ARG A 100 -17.56 -4.45 8.37
N ASP A 101 -17.52 -3.17 8.01
CA ASP A 101 -17.01 -2.75 6.70
C ASP A 101 -15.51 -3.05 6.58
N VAL A 102 -14.74 -2.75 7.63
CA VAL A 102 -13.31 -3.06 7.67
C VAL A 102 -13.07 -4.58 7.61
N ASP A 103 -13.86 -5.38 8.32
CA ASP A 103 -13.72 -6.84 8.29
C ASP A 103 -14.11 -7.45 6.91
N LEU A 104 -15.04 -6.84 6.17
CA LEU A 104 -15.53 -7.36 4.88
C LEU A 104 -14.73 -6.87 3.67
N TYR A 105 -14.29 -5.62 3.71
CA TYR A 105 -13.70 -4.91 2.57
C TYR A 105 -12.23 -4.56 2.79
N GLY A 106 -11.73 -4.76 4.01
CA GLY A 106 -10.46 -4.24 4.47
C GLY A 106 -9.52 -5.26 5.10
N ALA A 107 -8.24 -4.91 5.08
CA ALA A 107 -7.23 -5.47 5.96
C ALA A 107 -6.46 -4.32 6.60
N ALA A 108 -6.10 -4.45 7.86
CA ALA A 108 -5.15 -3.56 8.52
C ALA A 108 -4.29 -4.33 9.52
N VAL A 109 -3.21 -3.69 9.92
CA VAL A 109 -2.20 -4.25 10.83
C VAL A 109 -1.96 -3.30 12.00
N GLU A 110 -1.31 -3.82 13.05
CA GLU A 110 -1.09 -3.10 14.31
C GLU A 110 -0.41 -1.73 14.13
N SER A 111 0.42 -1.53 13.10
CA SER A 111 1.03 -0.23 12.83
C SER A 111 0.04 0.88 12.45
N GLY A 112 -1.23 0.56 12.21
CA GLY A 112 -2.21 1.46 11.64
C GLY A 112 -2.31 1.35 10.12
N SER A 113 -1.39 0.63 9.47
CA SER A 113 -1.41 0.48 8.02
C SER A 113 -2.61 -0.33 7.56
N TYR A 114 -3.26 0.09 6.47
CA TYR A 114 -4.51 -0.50 6.00
C TYR A 114 -4.63 -0.56 4.47
N SER A 115 -5.52 -1.41 3.99
CA SER A 115 -6.04 -1.41 2.62
C SER A 115 -7.53 -1.72 2.62
N LEU A 116 -8.33 -0.81 2.09
CA LEU A 116 -9.77 -0.92 1.88
C LEU A 116 -10.08 -0.97 0.38
N GLY A 117 -11.16 -1.64 0.01
CA GLY A 117 -11.63 -1.65 -1.37
C GLY A 117 -12.69 -2.72 -1.62
N PRO A 118 -13.24 -2.78 -2.84
CA PRO A 118 -14.24 -3.76 -3.19
C PRO A 118 -13.74 -5.19 -2.99
N SER A 119 -14.66 -6.07 -2.63
CA SER A 119 -14.37 -7.49 -2.45
C SER A 119 -14.41 -8.29 -3.76
N ALA A 120 -15.07 -7.73 -4.78
CA ALA A 120 -15.10 -8.17 -6.15
C ALA A 120 -15.19 -6.94 -7.06
N ILE A 121 -14.50 -6.96 -8.19
CA ILE A 121 -14.50 -5.87 -9.17
C ILE A 121 -15.05 -6.36 -10.52
N PHE A 122 -15.28 -5.42 -11.45
CA PHE A 122 -15.88 -5.53 -12.80
C PHE A 122 -17.35 -5.08 -12.87
N GLY A 123 -17.64 -4.26 -13.88
CA GLY A 123 -19.00 -3.79 -14.22
C GLY A 123 -19.33 -2.36 -13.78
N GLU A 124 -18.42 -1.71 -13.06
CA GLU A 124 -18.59 -0.34 -12.55
C GLU A 124 -17.24 0.32 -12.25
N ASN A 125 -17.26 1.65 -12.07
CA ASN A 125 -16.13 2.38 -11.51
C ASN A 125 -15.91 1.95 -10.07
N PHE A 126 -14.65 1.88 -9.63
CA PHE A 126 -14.35 1.50 -8.24
C PHE A 126 -13.13 2.23 -7.68
N LYS A 127 -13.03 2.21 -6.35
CA LYS A 127 -11.90 2.80 -5.62
C LYS A 127 -11.23 1.78 -4.71
N ILE A 128 -9.92 1.94 -4.53
CA ILE A 128 -9.13 1.25 -3.52
C ILE A 128 -8.44 2.31 -2.68
N ASP A 129 -8.43 2.15 -1.36
CA ASP A 129 -7.75 3.05 -0.43
C ASP A 129 -6.66 2.29 0.33
N GLN A 130 -5.48 2.87 0.44
CA GLN A 130 -4.35 2.28 1.17
C GLN A 130 -3.71 3.33 2.06
N GLY A 131 -3.41 2.98 3.30
CA GLY A 131 -2.71 3.83 4.26
C GLY A 131 -1.45 3.15 4.76
N ALA A 132 -0.27 3.70 4.45
CA ALA A 132 0.99 3.27 5.01
C ALA A 132 1.36 4.17 6.20
N VAL A 133 1.37 3.60 7.41
CA VAL A 133 1.53 4.33 8.67
C VAL A 133 2.85 3.94 9.35
N ALA A 134 3.65 4.94 9.69
CA ALA A 134 4.88 4.81 10.44
C ALA A 134 4.86 5.74 11.66
N SER A 135 4.37 5.25 12.79
CA SER A 135 4.16 6.03 14.02
C SER A 135 3.27 7.26 13.75
N ASP A 136 3.87 8.45 13.74
CA ASP A 136 3.18 9.73 13.66
C ASP A 136 3.16 10.34 12.27
N VAL A 137 3.63 9.60 11.26
CA VAL A 137 3.52 9.98 9.85
C VAL A 137 2.83 8.89 9.05
N ARG A 138 2.06 9.30 8.05
CA ARG A 138 1.38 8.36 7.15
C ARG A 138 1.26 8.90 5.73
N VAL A 139 1.11 7.95 4.82
CA VAL A 139 0.68 8.19 3.44
C VAL A 139 -0.64 7.47 3.23
N CYS A 140 -1.68 8.21 2.83
CA CYS A 140 -2.96 7.67 2.41
C CYS A 140 -3.10 7.85 0.90
N ALA A 141 -3.39 6.78 0.17
CA ALA A 141 -3.54 6.79 -1.28
C ALA A 141 -4.89 6.19 -1.69
N SER A 142 -5.65 6.92 -2.50
CA SER A 142 -6.88 6.46 -3.14
C SER A 142 -6.66 6.29 -4.64
N TYR A 143 -7.11 5.17 -5.16
CA TYR A 143 -6.95 4.75 -6.55
C TYR A 143 -8.33 4.68 -7.18
N ALA A 144 -8.62 5.52 -8.18
CA ALA A 144 -9.89 5.49 -8.89
C ALA A 144 -9.72 4.78 -10.24
N TYR A 145 -10.52 3.74 -10.49
CA TYR A 145 -10.57 3.06 -11.77
C TYR A 145 -11.91 3.34 -12.47
N ASP A 146 -11.85 3.57 -13.77
CA ASP A 146 -13.04 3.70 -14.61
C ASP A 146 -13.63 2.32 -14.97
N TRP A 147 -14.76 2.36 -15.69
CA TRP A 147 -15.48 1.17 -16.14
C TRP A 147 -14.70 0.33 -17.18
N GLU A 148 -13.66 0.89 -17.80
CA GLU A 148 -12.72 0.17 -18.68
C GLU A 148 -11.58 -0.49 -17.89
N GLY A 149 -11.53 -0.30 -16.57
CA GLY A 149 -10.48 -0.83 -15.71
C GLY A 149 -9.17 -0.05 -15.82
N LYS A 150 -9.18 1.18 -16.35
CA LYS A 150 -8.02 2.07 -16.39
C LYS A 150 -8.00 2.94 -15.15
N LEU A 151 -6.80 3.23 -14.67
CA LEU A 151 -6.62 4.21 -13.61
C LEU A 151 -7.03 5.59 -14.13
N SER A 152 -8.05 6.19 -13.52
CA SER A 152 -8.59 7.50 -13.90
C SER A 152 -8.05 8.62 -13.03
N GLY A 153 -7.66 8.33 -11.79
CA GLY A 153 -7.06 9.30 -10.89
C GLY A 153 -6.45 8.68 -9.63
N LEU A 154 -5.57 9.46 -9.01
CA LEU A 154 -4.97 9.16 -7.72
C LEU A 154 -5.17 10.35 -6.77
N ILE A 155 -5.44 10.04 -5.51
CA ILE A 155 -5.40 11.01 -4.43
C ILE A 155 -4.32 10.53 -3.47
N VAL A 156 -3.35 11.37 -3.14
CA VAL A 156 -2.29 11.03 -2.19
C VAL A 156 -2.22 12.08 -1.11
N ALA A 157 -2.51 11.69 0.13
CA ALA A 157 -2.34 12.53 1.30
C ALA A 157 -1.10 12.10 2.09
N ARG A 158 -0.25 13.06 2.41
CA ARG A 158 0.88 12.88 3.33
C ARG A 158 0.60 13.64 4.59
N GLU A 159 0.53 12.92 5.71
CA GLU A 159 0.00 13.48 6.94
C GLU A 159 0.89 13.14 8.12
N ARG A 160 0.86 14.03 9.12
CA ARG A 160 1.53 13.88 10.40
C ARG A 160 0.53 14.08 11.54
N ARG A 161 0.73 13.42 12.66
CA ARG A 161 -0.10 13.62 13.86
C ARG A 161 0.17 14.99 14.48
N THR A 162 -0.87 15.74 14.86
CA THR A 162 -0.77 17.15 15.33
C THR A 162 -0.08 17.31 16.69
N ASN A 163 -0.25 16.34 17.59
CA ASN A 163 0.20 16.41 18.98
C ASN A 163 1.65 15.96 19.23
N VAL A 164 2.49 15.93 18.19
CA VAL A 164 3.86 15.41 18.28
C VAL A 164 4.87 16.55 18.13
N VAL A 165 5.65 16.76 19.19
CA VAL A 165 6.64 17.86 19.31
C VAL A 165 7.78 17.73 18.28
N GLN A 166 8.07 16.50 17.85
CA GLN A 166 9.17 16.22 16.94
C GLN A 166 8.68 16.19 15.49
N ARG A 167 9.05 17.19 14.70
CA ARG A 167 8.85 17.16 13.25
C ARG A 167 9.76 16.09 12.66
N ALA A 168 9.17 15.06 12.04
CA ALA A 168 9.92 14.21 11.12
C ALA A 168 10.52 15.12 10.03
N ILE A 169 11.85 15.11 9.93
CA ILE A 169 12.54 15.84 8.87
C ILE A 169 12.34 15.03 7.60
N GLU A 170 11.44 15.46 6.71
CA GLU A 170 11.42 14.95 5.34
C GLU A 170 12.73 15.42 4.68
N PRO A 171 13.61 14.51 4.23
CA PRO A 171 14.72 14.87 3.37
C PRO A 171 14.19 15.65 2.18
N SER A 172 14.76 16.83 1.93
CA SER A 172 14.39 17.69 0.80
C SER A 172 14.41 16.94 -0.54
N ALA A 173 15.24 15.88 -0.64
CA ALA A 173 15.31 15.02 -1.80
C ALA A 173 14.01 14.24 -2.08
N TRP A 174 13.14 14.03 -1.10
CA TRP A 174 11.81 13.43 -1.33
C TRP A 174 10.86 14.39 -2.04
N ASN A 175 11.14 15.69 -2.10
CA ASN A 175 10.30 16.63 -2.86
C ASN A 175 10.49 16.54 -4.37
N SER A 176 11.40 15.68 -4.86
CA SER A 176 11.67 15.48 -6.28
C SER A 176 11.48 14.03 -6.67
N SER A 177 10.50 13.76 -7.55
CA SER A 177 10.30 12.45 -8.17
C SER A 177 11.55 11.93 -8.88
N ALA A 178 12.39 12.83 -9.42
CA ALA A 178 13.64 12.44 -10.05
C ALA A 178 14.69 11.96 -9.03
N ALA A 179 14.80 12.64 -7.89
CA ALA A 179 15.74 12.27 -6.83
C ALA A 179 15.29 11.01 -6.06
N LEU A 180 13.98 10.74 -6.00
CA LEU A 180 13.41 9.54 -5.38
C LEU A 180 13.99 8.24 -5.96
N PHE A 181 14.26 8.19 -7.27
CA PHE A 181 14.83 7.00 -7.92
C PHE A 181 16.10 6.51 -7.21
N ASP A 182 17.01 7.42 -6.86
CA ASP A 182 18.29 7.07 -6.24
C ASP A 182 18.13 6.43 -4.87
N TYR A 183 17.05 6.75 -4.16
CA TYR A 183 16.75 6.13 -2.89
C TYR A 183 16.18 4.72 -3.06
N TYR A 184 15.39 4.46 -4.11
CA TYR A 184 14.80 3.14 -4.36
C TYR A 184 15.82 2.11 -4.86
N LEU A 185 16.91 2.53 -5.50
CA LEU A 185 17.94 1.61 -6.00
C LEU A 185 18.66 0.86 -4.86
N GLY A 186 19.08 -0.37 -5.17
CA GLY A 186 19.80 -1.23 -4.23
C GLY A 186 19.07 -2.54 -3.92
N THR A 187 19.47 -3.19 -2.83
CA THR A 187 18.82 -4.39 -2.30
C THR A 187 18.07 -4.05 -1.02
N TRP A 188 16.79 -4.38 -1.01
CA TRP A 188 15.85 -4.22 0.10
C TRP A 188 15.50 -5.60 0.65
N GLU A 189 15.50 -5.74 1.96
CA GLU A 189 15.13 -6.96 2.67
C GLU A 189 14.23 -6.63 3.85
N GLY A 190 13.27 -7.50 4.12
CA GLY A 190 12.31 -7.23 5.17
C GLY A 190 11.39 -8.39 5.46
N SER A 191 10.40 -8.12 6.30
CA SER A 191 9.37 -9.06 6.67
C SER A 191 8.02 -8.37 6.75
N GLY A 192 6.99 -9.19 6.90
CA GLY A 192 5.65 -8.70 7.14
C GLY A 192 4.65 -9.84 7.09
N ILE A 193 3.42 -9.54 6.73
CA ILE A 193 2.32 -10.50 6.78
C ILE A 193 1.47 -10.46 5.51
N ILE A 194 0.91 -11.62 5.15
CA ILE A 194 -0.20 -11.75 4.20
C ILE A 194 -1.47 -11.98 5.01
N THR A 195 -2.46 -11.11 4.87
CA THR A 195 -3.79 -11.30 5.46
C THR A 195 -4.75 -11.84 4.39
N HIS A 196 -5.25 -13.06 4.57
CA HIS A 196 -6.19 -13.68 3.63
C HIS A 196 -7.62 -13.24 3.90
N ARG A 197 -8.34 -12.81 2.85
CA ARG A 197 -9.71 -12.28 2.96
C ARG A 197 -10.67 -13.28 3.62
N GLN A 198 -10.77 -14.50 3.08
CA GLN A 198 -11.85 -15.41 3.48
C GLN A 198 -11.68 -15.97 4.89
N SER A 199 -10.42 -16.19 5.30
CA SER A 199 -10.12 -16.84 6.59
C SER A 199 -9.75 -15.84 7.68
N GLY A 200 -9.44 -14.59 7.32
CA GLY A 200 -8.87 -13.59 8.22
C GLY A 200 -7.51 -13.97 8.79
N ARG A 201 -6.89 -15.06 8.31
CA ARG A 201 -5.59 -15.54 8.82
C ARG A 201 -4.46 -14.70 8.25
N SER A 202 -3.52 -14.37 9.13
CA SER A 202 -2.25 -13.76 8.78
C SER A 202 -1.16 -14.83 8.65
N ILE A 203 -0.29 -14.67 7.67
CA ILE A 203 0.86 -15.55 7.42
C ILE A 203 2.12 -14.70 7.34
N ASP A 204 3.12 -15.04 8.14
CA ASP A 204 4.40 -14.34 8.13
C ASP A 204 5.19 -14.60 6.84
N VAL A 205 5.77 -13.54 6.31
CA VAL A 205 6.56 -13.56 5.09
C VAL A 205 7.86 -12.79 5.24
N SER A 206 8.87 -13.21 4.48
CA SER A 206 10.07 -12.43 4.22
C SER A 206 10.08 -11.94 2.78
N SER A 207 10.59 -10.73 2.55
CA SER A 207 10.68 -10.10 1.24
C SER A 207 12.12 -9.72 0.95
N ARG A 208 12.53 -9.86 -0.32
CA ARG A 208 13.77 -9.31 -0.85
C ARG A 208 13.53 -8.70 -2.22
N ILE A 209 13.95 -7.46 -2.43
CA ILE A 209 13.87 -6.79 -3.73
C ILE A 209 15.23 -6.21 -4.09
N ARG A 210 15.72 -6.52 -5.29
CA ARG A 210 16.88 -5.87 -5.90
C ARG A 210 16.43 -5.01 -7.08
N LEU A 211 16.83 -3.75 -7.06
CA LEU A 211 16.56 -2.74 -8.09
C LEU A 211 17.88 -2.18 -8.63
N ASN A 212 18.11 -2.31 -9.93
CA ASN A 212 19.27 -1.75 -10.61
C ASN A 212 18.92 -1.30 -12.04
N PHE A 213 19.65 -0.32 -12.56
CA PHE A 213 19.57 -0.02 -13.99
C PHE A 213 20.44 -1.00 -14.78
N ASN A 214 19.92 -1.48 -15.90
CA ASN A 214 20.73 -2.22 -16.86
C ASN A 214 21.46 -1.26 -17.81
N LEU A 215 22.32 -1.82 -18.68
CA LEU A 215 23.12 -1.05 -19.64
C LEU A 215 22.29 -0.18 -20.61
N ASN A 216 21.02 -0.54 -20.83
CA ASN A 216 20.10 0.18 -21.70
C ASN A 216 19.34 1.29 -20.95
N GLY A 217 19.67 1.56 -19.69
CA GLY A 217 18.99 2.56 -18.86
C GLY A 217 17.62 2.12 -18.35
N ASN A 218 17.21 0.87 -18.57
CA ASN A 218 15.97 0.32 -18.05
C ASN A 218 16.15 -0.19 -16.63
N LEU A 219 15.13 -0.02 -15.79
CA LEU A 219 15.13 -0.56 -14.44
C LEU A 219 14.92 -2.07 -14.50
N HIS A 220 15.86 -2.84 -13.98
CA HIS A 220 15.74 -4.27 -13.75
C HIS A 220 15.44 -4.53 -12.27
N GLN A 221 14.39 -5.32 -12.04
CA GLN A 221 13.87 -5.66 -10.73
C GLN A 221 13.86 -7.17 -10.56
N VAL A 222 14.48 -7.66 -9.48
CA VAL A 222 14.31 -9.02 -8.97
C VAL A 222 13.61 -8.92 -7.62
N SER A 223 12.47 -9.57 -7.46
CA SER A 223 11.68 -9.52 -6.23
C SER A 223 11.33 -10.93 -5.80
N SER A 224 11.56 -11.24 -4.53
CA SER A 224 11.15 -12.49 -3.93
C SER A 224 10.35 -12.27 -2.65
N LEU A 225 9.40 -13.19 -2.43
CA LEU A 225 8.61 -13.30 -1.21
C LEU A 225 8.61 -14.76 -0.80
N SER A 226 8.85 -15.00 0.49
CA SER A 226 8.88 -16.35 1.06
C SER A 226 7.92 -16.40 2.22
N VAL A 227 7.06 -17.40 2.25
CA VAL A 227 6.34 -17.78 3.46
C VAL A 227 7.33 -18.45 4.40
N ILE A 228 7.38 -18.03 5.67
CA ILE A 228 8.31 -18.61 6.64
C ILE A 228 8.00 -20.11 6.81
N GLY A 229 9.00 -20.96 6.52
CA GLY A 229 8.84 -22.42 6.55
C GLY A 229 8.02 -23.01 5.39
N GLY A 230 7.74 -22.23 4.35
CA GLY A 230 6.85 -22.63 3.25
C GLY A 230 7.40 -22.28 1.87
N GLN A 231 6.48 -21.83 1.01
CA GLN A 231 6.76 -21.55 -0.39
C GLN A 231 7.64 -20.31 -0.56
N HIS A 232 8.58 -20.40 -1.50
CA HIS A 232 9.39 -19.28 -1.97
C HIS A 232 9.01 -18.93 -3.39
N ARG A 233 8.89 -17.63 -3.69
CA ARG A 233 8.63 -17.14 -5.04
C ARG A 233 9.59 -16.02 -5.39
N GLU A 234 10.12 -16.08 -6.62
CA GLU A 234 10.93 -15.03 -7.20
C GLU A 234 10.33 -14.60 -8.55
N VAL A 235 10.38 -13.31 -8.81
CA VAL A 235 9.91 -12.65 -10.03
C VAL A 235 11.00 -11.72 -10.53
N GLN A 236 11.27 -11.77 -11.82
CA GLN A 236 12.16 -10.85 -12.51
C GLN A 236 11.37 -10.01 -13.50
N SER A 237 11.62 -8.71 -13.54
CA SER A 237 10.93 -7.80 -14.44
C SER A 237 11.82 -6.63 -14.84
N THR A 238 11.53 -6.06 -16.00
CA THR A 238 12.22 -4.86 -16.49
C THR A 238 11.18 -3.77 -16.75
N ALA A 239 11.51 -2.53 -16.42
CA ALA A 239 10.70 -1.35 -16.71
C ALA A 239 11.47 -0.34 -17.54
N ALA A 240 10.79 0.21 -18.54
CA ALA A 240 11.21 1.45 -19.17
C ALA A 240 10.87 2.62 -18.25
N ARG A 241 11.71 3.66 -18.26
CA ARG A 241 11.49 4.89 -17.49
C ARG A 241 10.98 5.98 -18.41
N ASP A 242 9.91 6.64 -18.00
CA ASP A 242 9.40 7.87 -18.60
C ASP A 242 9.16 8.90 -17.49
N GLY A 243 10.10 9.84 -17.32
CA GLY A 243 10.08 10.81 -16.24
C GLY A 243 10.02 10.16 -14.84
N SER A 244 8.88 10.33 -14.16
CA SER A 244 8.55 9.78 -12.85
C SER A 244 7.77 8.46 -12.90
N ILE A 245 7.54 7.91 -14.10
CA ILE A 245 6.78 6.68 -14.34
C ILE A 245 7.73 5.56 -14.76
N LEU A 246 7.49 4.39 -14.20
CA LEU A 246 8.14 3.13 -14.57
C LEU A 246 7.12 2.20 -15.22
N LEU A 247 7.35 1.86 -16.49
CA LEU A 247 6.46 1.02 -17.28
C LEU A 247 7.00 -0.41 -17.37
N PHE A 248 6.38 -1.32 -16.63
CA PHE A 248 6.64 -2.77 -16.70
C PHE A 248 5.72 -3.39 -17.76
N ALA A 249 5.99 -3.12 -19.04
CA ALA A 249 5.12 -3.52 -20.16
C ALA A 249 4.77 -5.02 -20.14
N ASN A 250 5.76 -5.90 -19.94
CA ASN A 250 5.54 -7.35 -19.89
C ASN A 250 4.68 -7.82 -18.71
N ALA A 251 4.59 -7.02 -17.64
CA ALA A 251 3.73 -7.31 -16.50
C ALA A 251 2.36 -6.61 -16.59
N GLY A 252 2.19 -5.68 -17.54
CA GLY A 252 1.00 -4.83 -17.65
C GLY A 252 0.85 -3.88 -16.46
N VAL A 253 1.96 -3.40 -15.88
CA VAL A 253 1.96 -2.56 -14.67
C VAL A 253 2.69 -1.25 -14.95
N GLN A 254 2.14 -0.17 -14.43
CA GLN A 254 2.77 1.14 -14.33
C GLN A 254 3.05 1.46 -12.87
N MET A 255 4.17 2.13 -12.59
CA MET A 255 4.52 2.59 -11.26
C MET A 255 4.85 4.08 -11.29
N PHE A 256 4.14 4.84 -10.48
CA PHE A 256 4.34 6.27 -10.29
C PHE A 256 5.29 6.51 -9.12
N LEU A 257 6.32 7.32 -9.32
CA LEU A 257 7.17 7.85 -8.25
C LEU A 257 6.73 9.27 -7.94
N LEU A 258 6.07 9.44 -6.80
CA LEU A 258 5.44 10.68 -6.39
C LEU A 258 6.27 11.34 -5.27
N PRO A 259 6.25 12.68 -5.16
CA PRO A 259 6.92 13.38 -4.08
C PRO A 259 6.55 12.84 -2.69
N GLY A 260 7.49 12.95 -1.76
CA GLY A 260 7.32 12.56 -0.36
C GLY A 260 7.59 11.12 -0.03
N GLY A 261 8.44 10.44 -0.81
CA GLY A 261 8.74 9.03 -0.54
C GLY A 261 7.68 8.07 -1.03
N VAL A 262 6.76 8.50 -1.91
CA VAL A 262 5.61 7.68 -2.30
C VAL A 262 5.87 6.99 -3.64
N SER A 263 5.61 5.69 -3.71
CA SER A 263 5.47 5.01 -5.00
C SER A 263 4.17 4.24 -5.06
N ILE A 264 3.49 4.34 -6.19
CA ILE A 264 2.22 3.68 -6.44
C ILE A 264 2.36 2.76 -7.65
N ALA A 265 2.11 1.46 -7.49
CA ALA A 265 2.03 0.54 -8.62
C ALA A 265 0.58 0.16 -8.91
N SER A 266 0.21 0.22 -10.19
CA SER A 266 -1.15 -0.01 -10.67
C SER A 266 -1.08 -0.75 -12.02
N PRO A 267 -2.05 -1.64 -12.33
CA PRO A 267 -2.18 -2.18 -13.67
C PRO A 267 -2.42 -1.07 -14.69
N ILE A 268 -1.86 -1.19 -15.90
CA ILE A 268 -2.14 -0.26 -17.01
C ILE A 268 -3.62 -0.34 -17.39
N ILE A 269 -4.15 -1.56 -17.41
CA ILE A 269 -5.56 -1.87 -17.60
C ILE A 269 -5.90 -3.14 -16.83
N ILE A 270 -7.05 -3.15 -16.16
CA ILE A 270 -7.56 -4.31 -15.44
C ILE A 270 -8.50 -5.08 -16.36
N THR A 271 -8.11 -6.30 -16.72
CA THR A 271 -8.84 -7.14 -17.67
C THR A 271 -9.41 -8.38 -16.96
N ARG A 272 -10.66 -8.74 -17.26
CA ARG A 272 -11.27 -9.97 -16.77
C ARG A 272 -10.46 -11.19 -17.22
N GLY A 273 -10.29 -12.15 -16.34
CA GLY A 273 -9.48 -13.35 -16.58
C GLY A 273 -8.00 -13.18 -16.20
N GLU A 274 -7.58 -11.97 -15.83
CA GLU A 274 -6.23 -11.70 -15.38
C GLU A 274 -6.20 -11.23 -13.92
N PRO A 275 -5.40 -11.88 -13.06
CA PRO A 275 -5.19 -11.39 -11.70
C PRO A 275 -4.34 -10.12 -11.73
N PHE A 276 -4.52 -9.26 -10.73
CA PHE A 276 -3.79 -8.01 -10.65
C PHE A 276 -3.52 -7.59 -9.20
N VAL A 277 -2.58 -6.66 -9.06
CA VAL A 277 -2.15 -6.12 -7.77
C VAL A 277 -2.12 -4.60 -7.85
N VAL A 278 -2.58 -3.97 -6.77
CA VAL A 278 -2.44 -2.53 -6.54
C VAL A 278 -1.57 -2.33 -5.32
N GLU A 279 -0.50 -1.54 -5.47
CA GLU A 279 0.52 -1.39 -4.44
C GLU A 279 0.79 0.08 -4.09
N LEU A 280 0.94 0.34 -2.79
CA LEU A 280 1.48 1.56 -2.21
C LEU A 280 2.82 1.22 -1.55
N ALA A 281 3.83 2.04 -1.78
CA ALA A 281 5.01 2.08 -0.93
C ALA A 281 5.25 3.48 -0.38
N PHE A 282 5.71 3.53 0.87
CA PHE A 282 6.14 4.73 1.56
C PHE A 282 7.56 4.56 2.07
N LEU A 283 8.49 5.31 1.50
CA LEU A 283 9.88 5.44 1.93
C LEU A 283 9.93 6.35 3.16
N VAL A 284 9.82 5.73 4.33
CA VAL A 284 9.79 6.40 5.64
C VAL A 284 11.14 7.03 5.99
N ARG A 285 12.24 6.39 5.56
CA ARG A 285 13.63 6.86 5.69
C ARG A 285 14.42 6.44 4.45
N PRO A 286 15.61 7.03 4.19
CA PRO A 286 16.43 6.66 3.02
C PRO A 286 16.73 5.16 2.87
N ASP A 287 16.65 4.40 3.95
CA ASP A 287 16.94 2.99 4.06
C ASP A 287 15.76 2.18 4.64
N GLU A 288 14.57 2.75 4.79
CA GLU A 288 13.40 2.09 5.38
C GLU A 288 12.13 2.43 4.62
N ARG A 289 11.36 1.40 4.24
CA ARG A 289 10.08 1.60 3.57
C ARG A 289 9.01 0.62 4.04
N ILE A 290 7.76 1.05 3.91
CA ILE A 290 6.56 0.24 4.07
C ILE A 290 5.98 -0.03 2.69
N ARG A 291 5.47 -1.24 2.45
CA ARG A 291 4.74 -1.60 1.22
C ARG A 291 3.43 -2.30 1.56
N ILE A 292 2.38 -1.97 0.83
CA ILE A 292 1.04 -2.54 0.96
C ILE A 292 0.59 -2.97 -0.42
N ALA A 293 0.34 -4.25 -0.63
CA ALA A 293 -0.14 -4.81 -1.89
C ALA A 293 -1.50 -5.46 -1.70
N ARG A 294 -2.52 -4.99 -2.42
CA ARG A 294 -3.86 -5.61 -2.46
C ARG A 294 -3.97 -6.48 -3.70
N CYS A 295 -4.25 -7.77 -3.51
CA CYS A 295 -4.22 -8.77 -4.59
C CYS A 295 -5.64 -9.23 -4.96
N TYR A 296 -5.92 -9.23 -6.27
CA TYR A 296 -7.16 -9.74 -6.84
C TYR A 296 -6.88 -10.94 -7.76
N ASN A 297 -7.80 -11.91 -7.79
CA ASN A 297 -7.72 -13.03 -8.71
C ASN A 297 -8.26 -12.70 -10.12
N ALA A 298 -8.20 -13.68 -11.02
CA ALA A 298 -8.69 -13.56 -12.40
C ALA A 298 -10.19 -13.22 -12.52
N ASP A 299 -10.98 -13.56 -11.49
CA ASP A 299 -12.40 -13.24 -11.41
C ASP A 299 -12.65 -11.84 -10.82
N GLY A 300 -11.59 -11.11 -10.48
CA GLY A 300 -11.69 -9.79 -9.87
C GLY A 300 -12.05 -9.86 -8.39
N ALA A 301 -11.99 -11.03 -7.75
CA ALA A 301 -12.23 -11.18 -6.32
C ALA A 301 -10.96 -10.82 -5.53
N TRP A 302 -11.11 -9.98 -4.50
CA TRP A 302 -10.03 -9.71 -3.56
C TRP A 302 -9.67 -11.00 -2.82
N MET A 303 -8.37 -11.34 -2.80
CA MET A 303 -7.86 -12.58 -2.22
C MET A 303 -7.15 -12.33 -0.90
N ASN A 304 -6.21 -11.38 -0.90
CA ASN A 304 -5.38 -11.08 0.25
C ASN A 304 -4.79 -9.67 0.15
N THR A 305 -4.22 -9.22 1.26
CA THR A 305 -3.40 -8.01 1.33
C THR A 305 -2.06 -8.37 1.96
N VAL A 306 -0.98 -7.86 1.39
CA VAL A 306 0.39 -8.04 1.89
C VAL A 306 0.85 -6.73 2.49
N PHE A 307 1.33 -6.78 3.73
CA PHE A 307 1.97 -5.65 4.42
C PHE A 307 3.42 -6.00 4.65
N LEU A 308 4.34 -5.15 4.23
CA LEU A 308 5.79 -5.36 4.34
C LEU A 308 6.46 -4.13 4.94
N GLN A 309 7.47 -4.38 5.77
CA GLN A 309 8.44 -3.38 6.19
C GLN A 309 9.83 -3.87 5.76
N GLU A 310 10.53 -3.04 4.99
CA GLU A 310 11.78 -3.41 4.34
C GLU A 310 12.86 -2.36 4.65
N ARG A 311 14.09 -2.84 4.80
CA ARG A 311 15.28 -2.02 4.91
C ARG A 311 16.24 -2.23 3.76
N ARG A 312 16.95 -1.17 3.37
CA ARG A 312 17.98 -1.25 2.34
C ARG A 312 19.26 -1.80 2.94
N VAL A 313 19.65 -3.00 2.52
CA VAL A 313 20.85 -3.71 3.03
C VAL A 313 22.08 -3.53 2.14
N ALA A 314 21.90 -3.10 0.90
CA ALA A 314 22.99 -2.72 0.00
C ALA A 314 22.55 -1.58 -0.89
N SER A 315 23.34 -0.49 -0.93
CA SER A 315 23.18 0.56 -1.93
C SER A 315 23.95 0.20 -3.20
N LEU A 316 23.54 0.75 -4.35
CA LEU A 316 24.41 0.73 -5.51
C LEU A 316 25.55 1.72 -5.23
N ASN A 317 26.78 1.23 -5.20
CA ASN A 317 27.95 2.12 -5.26
C ASN A 317 27.86 2.89 -6.58
N ARG A 318 27.82 4.22 -6.50
CA ARG A 318 27.93 5.09 -7.67
C ARG A 318 29.33 5.04 -8.23
#